data_AF-A0A0M3KDA6-F1
#
_entry.id   AF-A0A0M3KDA6-F1
#
_cell.length_a   1.000
_cell.length_b   1.000
_cell.length_c   1.000
_cell.angle_alpha   90.00
_cell.angle_beta   90.00
_cell.angle_gamma   90.00
#
_symmetry.space_group_name_H-M   'P 1'
#
loop_
_entity.id
_entity.type
_entity.pdbx_description
1 polymer ?
#
loop_
_entity_poly.entity_id
_entity_poly.type
_entity_poly.pdbx_seq_one_letter_code
_entity_poly.pdbx_strand_id
1 'polypeptide(L)'
;MLESCLTLEPSLSEFHDYSIFNSNAPVYLLGHKFAAREDMDAIKDYVTSRLWFTYRKNFMPIGGTGPTSDQGWGCMLRCGQMLLAQALIIRHLGSDWTWKRNNKEDEYKRIIRMFQDKKCCLFSLHQIGENLIWSIC
;
A
#
# COMPACT_ATOMS: atom_id res chain seq x y z
N MET A 1 -7.23 24.14 -20.35
CA MET A 1 -6.90 24.62 -18.98
C MET A 1 -7.07 23.41 -18.06
N LEU A 2 -6.09 22.51 -18.10
CA LEU A 2 -6.08 21.23 -17.37
C LEU A 2 -4.95 21.32 -16.35
N GLU A 3 -5.23 21.99 -15.24
CA GLU A 3 -4.40 21.96 -14.04
C GLU A 3 -5.26 21.55 -12.86
N SER A 4 -4.61 20.92 -11.87
CA SER A 4 -5.15 20.22 -10.70
C SER A 4 -5.61 18.77 -11.01
N CYS A 5 -5.09 17.74 -10.38
CA CYS A 5 -4.21 17.65 -9.23
C CYS A 5 -3.44 16.34 -9.38
N LEU A 6 -2.17 16.45 -9.77
CA LEU A 6 -1.21 15.42 -9.43
C LEU A 6 -1.16 15.44 -7.89
N THR A 7 -1.80 14.48 -7.23
CA THR A 7 -1.34 14.08 -5.91
C THR A 7 0.04 13.46 -6.14
N LEU A 8 1.06 14.30 -6.31
CA LEU A 8 2.42 13.98 -5.96
C LEU A 8 2.38 13.77 -4.44
N GLU A 9 1.92 12.60 -4.02
CA GLU A 9 2.47 12.02 -2.82
C GLU A 9 3.95 11.84 -3.18
N PRO A 10 4.87 12.57 -2.52
CA PRO A 10 6.27 12.35 -2.74
C PRO A 10 6.50 10.86 -2.54
N SER A 11 7.23 10.23 -3.47
CA SER A 11 7.79 8.92 -3.17
C SER A 11 8.41 8.99 -1.77
N LEU A 12 8.33 7.93 -0.97
CA LEU A 12 8.95 7.91 0.36
C LEU A 12 10.44 8.33 0.34
N SER A 13 11.09 8.35 -0.83
CA SER A 13 12.41 8.90 -1.09
C SER A 13 12.54 10.43 -1.16
N GLU A 14 11.46 11.21 -1.26
CA GLU A 14 11.52 12.67 -1.47
C GLU A 14 11.35 13.50 -0.18
N PHE A 15 10.95 12.90 0.93
CA PHE A 15 10.99 13.57 2.23
C PHE A 15 12.46 13.72 2.69
N HIS A 16 13.02 14.90 2.43
CA HIS A 16 14.33 15.37 2.90
C HIS A 16 14.37 15.63 4.42
N ASP A 17 13.71 14.81 5.24
CA ASP A 17 13.88 14.86 6.69
C ASP A 17 14.69 13.65 7.16
N TYR A 18 15.99 13.70 6.85
CA TYR A 18 16.94 12.68 7.27
C TYR A 18 17.30 12.77 8.77
N SER A 19 16.66 13.66 9.54
CA SER A 19 16.95 13.86 10.97
C SER A 19 16.76 12.57 11.78
N ILE A 20 15.76 11.76 11.44
CA ILE A 20 15.51 10.44 12.05
C ILE A 20 16.71 9.51 11.84
N PHE A 21 17.31 9.57 10.65
CA PHE A 21 18.44 8.72 10.26
C PHE A 21 19.81 9.26 10.67
N ASN A 22 19.88 10.54 11.07
CA ASN A 22 21.08 11.16 11.63
C ASN A 22 21.30 10.81 13.11
N SER A 23 20.31 10.17 13.75
CA SER A 23 20.45 9.64 15.10
C SER A 23 21.19 8.30 15.08
N ASN A 24 21.99 8.00 16.11
CA ASN A 24 22.57 6.66 16.32
C ASN A 24 21.54 5.65 16.88
N ALA A 25 20.26 6.02 16.97
CA ALA A 25 19.22 5.15 17.48
C ALA A 25 18.82 4.11 16.42
N PRO A 26 18.54 2.86 16.81
CA PRO A 26 18.05 1.86 15.86
C PRO A 26 16.64 2.20 15.36
N VAL A 27 16.38 1.92 14.08
CA VAL A 27 15.06 2.06 13.46
C VAL A 27 14.37 0.70 13.46
N TYR A 28 13.10 0.66 13.88
CA TYR A 28 12.30 -0.56 13.88
C TYR A 28 11.19 -0.47 12.84
N LEU A 29 11.15 -1.44 11.91
CA LEU A 29 10.13 -1.51 10.86
C LEU A 29 9.52 -2.90 10.85
N LEU A 30 8.23 -2.99 11.22
CA LEU A 30 7.45 -4.24 11.17
C LEU A 30 8.15 -5.43 11.87
N GLY A 31 8.84 -5.17 13.00
CA GLY A 31 9.57 -6.18 13.77
C GLY A 31 11.06 -6.33 13.40
N HIS A 32 11.51 -5.71 12.31
CA HIS A 32 12.93 -5.71 11.91
C HIS A 32 13.66 -4.50 12.49
N LYS A 33 14.91 -4.70 12.92
CA LYS A 33 15.79 -3.67 13.48
C LYS A 33 16.86 -3.30 12.46
N PHE A 34 17.04 -2.00 12.21
CA PHE A 34 18.03 -1.45 11.30
C PHE A 34 18.93 -0.44 12.04
N ALA A 35 20.21 -0.38 11.68
CA ALA A 35 21.12 0.68 12.10
C ALA A 35 20.89 1.93 11.24
N ALA A 36 20.27 2.97 11.82
CA ALA A 36 19.76 4.14 11.10
C ALA A 36 20.65 4.66 9.97
N ARG A 37 21.93 4.94 10.28
CA ARG A 37 22.85 5.62 9.36
C ARG A 37 23.53 4.69 8.36
N GLU A 38 23.77 3.45 8.75
CA GLU A 38 24.49 2.44 7.95
C GLU A 38 23.53 1.71 6.99
N ASP A 39 22.29 1.49 7.42
CA ASP A 39 21.30 0.68 6.71
C ASP A 39 20.32 1.53 5.88
N MET A 40 20.68 2.75 5.49
CA MET A 40 19.76 3.66 4.80
C MET A 40 19.17 3.07 3.51
N ASP A 41 20.01 2.45 2.70
CA ASP A 41 19.56 1.81 1.46
C ASP A 41 18.72 0.57 1.75
N ALA A 42 19.10 -0.22 2.77
CA ALA A 42 18.32 -1.37 3.21
C ALA A 42 16.94 -0.97 3.76
N ILE A 43 16.84 0.14 4.49
CA ILE A 43 15.58 0.72 4.96
C ILE A 43 14.71 1.14 3.77
N LYS A 44 15.29 1.86 2.81
CA LYS A 44 14.57 2.26 1.59
C LYS A 44 14.06 1.04 0.82
N ASP A 45 14.90 0.04 0.61
CA ASP A 45 14.51 -1.20 -0.07
C ASP A 45 13.42 -1.94 0.70
N TYR A 46 13.53 -2.03 2.03
CA TYR A 46 12.55 -2.71 2.87
C TYR A 46 11.18 -2.02 2.85
N VAL A 47 11.16 -0.69 2.93
CA VAL A 47 9.93 0.12 2.90
C VAL A 47 9.30 0.11 1.51
N THR A 48 10.09 0.29 0.44
CA THR A 48 9.58 0.26 -0.95
C THR A 48 9.10 -1.12 -1.37
N SER A 49 9.49 -2.17 -0.66
CA SER A 49 8.96 -3.53 -0.84
C SER A 49 7.55 -3.72 -0.29
N ARG A 50 7.03 -2.81 0.54
CA ARG A 50 5.69 -2.93 1.08
C ARG A 50 4.64 -2.56 0.04
N LEU A 51 3.54 -3.32 0.02
CA LEU A 51 2.42 -3.04 -0.87
C LEU A 51 1.72 -1.76 -0.42
N TRP A 52 1.79 -0.74 -1.27
CA TRP A 52 1.20 0.57 -1.01
C TRP A 52 -0.08 0.74 -1.83
N PHE A 53 -1.20 0.99 -1.12
CA PHE A 53 -2.49 1.27 -1.74
C PHE A 53 -2.88 2.71 -1.47
N THR A 54 -3.25 3.41 -2.53
CA THR A 54 -3.64 4.81 -2.51
C THR A 54 -5.03 4.99 -3.11
N TYR A 55 -5.57 6.20 -3.00
CA TYR A 55 -6.81 6.55 -3.67
C TYR A 55 -6.74 6.26 -5.17
N ARG A 56 -7.84 5.74 -5.70
CA ARG A 56 -8.06 5.52 -7.12
C ARG A 56 -9.35 6.21 -7.55
N LYS A 57 -9.43 6.44 -8.85
CA LYS A 57 -10.58 7.02 -9.54
C LYS A 57 -10.80 6.27 -10.85
N ASN A 58 -11.98 6.44 -11.43
CA ASN A 58 -12.37 5.80 -12.69
C ASN A 58 -12.42 4.26 -12.61
N PHE A 59 -12.62 3.69 -11.41
CA PHE A 59 -12.98 2.29 -11.28
C PHE A 59 -14.50 2.11 -11.52
N MET A 60 -14.93 0.87 -11.81
CA MET A 60 -16.35 0.59 -12.02
C MET A 60 -17.19 1.02 -10.79
N PRO A 61 -18.40 1.56 -10.95
CA PRO A 61 -19.23 1.98 -9.80
C PRO A 61 -19.39 0.86 -8.77
N ILE A 62 -19.12 1.17 -7.50
CA ILE A 62 -19.34 0.23 -6.38
C ILE A 62 -20.85 -0.06 -6.28
N GLY A 63 -21.26 -1.32 -6.23
CA GLY A 63 -22.69 -1.68 -6.22
C GLY A 63 -23.48 -1.29 -7.49
N GLY A 64 -22.82 -0.91 -8.58
CA GLY A 64 -23.44 -0.54 -9.86
C GLY A 64 -23.85 0.93 -9.99
N THR A 65 -24.15 1.63 -8.89
CA THR A 65 -24.54 3.06 -8.88
C THR A 65 -23.75 3.90 -7.88
N GLY A 66 -22.91 3.29 -7.06
CA GLY A 66 -22.13 3.98 -6.02
C GLY A 66 -20.91 4.72 -6.56
N PRO A 67 -19.99 5.12 -5.67
CA PRO A 67 -18.82 5.90 -6.02
C PRO A 67 -17.92 5.22 -7.06
N THR A 68 -17.24 6.03 -7.88
CA THR A 68 -16.19 5.62 -8.85
C THR A 68 -14.80 6.12 -8.46
N SER A 69 -14.69 6.73 -7.27
CA SER A 69 -13.47 7.21 -6.64
C SER A 69 -13.57 7.03 -5.13
N ASP A 70 -12.46 6.69 -4.49
CA ASP A 70 -12.35 6.58 -3.03
C ASP A 70 -11.69 7.78 -2.36
N GLN A 71 -11.39 8.81 -3.14
CA GLN A 71 -10.83 10.05 -2.63
C GLN A 71 -11.78 10.70 -1.60
N GLY A 72 -11.24 11.02 -0.43
CA GLY A 72 -11.97 11.71 0.65
C GLY A 72 -12.71 10.79 1.63
N TRP A 73 -12.85 9.49 1.35
CA TRP A 73 -13.54 8.55 2.25
C TRP A 73 -12.87 7.18 2.37
N GLY A 74 -12.01 6.79 1.42
CA GLY A 74 -11.41 5.46 1.34
C GLY A 74 -10.13 5.25 2.17
N CYS A 75 -9.61 6.26 2.88
CA CYS A 75 -8.28 6.17 3.49
C CYS A 75 -8.13 4.98 4.44
N MET A 76 -9.11 4.77 5.33
CA MET A 76 -9.08 3.66 6.27
C MET A 76 -9.18 2.31 5.56
N LEU A 77 -9.92 2.24 4.45
CA LEU A 77 -10.01 1.02 3.64
C LEU A 77 -8.67 0.70 2.98
N ARG A 78 -7.96 1.71 2.46
CA ARG A 78 -6.61 1.55 1.91
C ARG A 78 -5.59 1.16 2.99
N CYS A 79 -5.68 1.72 4.18
CA CYS A 79 -4.88 1.30 5.34
C CYS A 79 -5.14 -0.18 5.70
N GLY A 80 -6.41 -0.60 5.72
CA GLY A 80 -6.78 -2.00 5.94
C GLY A 80 -6.23 -2.93 4.85
N GLN A 81 -6.31 -2.52 3.58
CA GLN A 81 -5.70 -3.26 2.48
C GLN A 81 -4.18 -3.41 2.66
N MET A 82 -3.46 -2.36 3.07
CA MET A 82 -2.01 -2.41 3.30
C MET A 82 -1.66 -3.36 4.44
N LEU A 83 -2.39 -3.31 5.55
CA LEU A 83 -2.17 -4.20 6.69
C LEU A 83 -2.41 -5.67 6.33
N LEU A 84 -3.52 -5.96 5.65
CA LEU A 84 -3.85 -7.32 5.20
C LEU A 84 -2.85 -7.82 4.16
N ALA A 85 -2.46 -6.97 3.21
CA ALA A 85 -1.46 -7.32 2.22
C ALA A 85 -0.12 -7.64 2.86
N GLN A 86 0.31 -6.90 3.88
CA GLN A 86 1.52 -7.22 4.64
C GLN A 86 1.41 -8.58 5.33
N ALA A 87 0.26 -8.91 5.92
CA ALA A 87 0.05 -10.23 6.51
C ALA A 87 0.16 -11.36 5.46
N LEU A 88 -0.39 -11.15 4.25
CA LEU A 88 -0.27 -12.10 3.15
C LEU A 88 1.17 -12.25 2.65
N ILE A 89 1.92 -11.15 2.53
CA ILE A 89 3.34 -11.19 2.18
C ILE A 89 4.12 -12.03 3.21
N ILE A 90 3.93 -11.77 4.51
CA ILE A 90 4.58 -12.56 5.58
C ILE A 90 4.18 -14.04 5.47
N ARG A 91 2.89 -14.32 5.26
CA ARG A 91 2.37 -15.70 5.24
C ARG A 91 2.85 -16.52 4.04
N HIS A 92 3.01 -15.89 2.88
CA HIS A 92 3.25 -16.57 1.61
C HIS A 92 4.67 -16.41 1.06
N LEU A 93 5.34 -15.29 1.35
CA LEU A 93 6.69 -14.97 0.87
C LEU A 93 7.74 -14.89 2.00
N GLY A 94 7.29 -14.73 3.25
CA GLY A 94 8.15 -14.61 4.43
C GLY A 94 8.34 -13.17 4.91
N SER A 95 8.79 -13.01 6.15
CA SER A 95 9.05 -11.70 6.77
C SER A 95 10.19 -10.93 6.11
N ASP A 96 11.26 -11.62 5.72
CA ASP A 96 12.46 -11.02 5.12
C ASP A 96 12.32 -10.75 3.61
N TRP A 97 11.15 -11.02 3.03
CA TRP A 97 10.94 -10.83 1.59
C TRP A 97 11.06 -9.35 1.21
N THR A 98 11.78 -9.09 0.11
CA THR A 98 11.94 -7.77 -0.50
C THR A 98 11.58 -7.81 -1.98
N TRP A 99 10.94 -6.75 -2.46
CA TRP A 99 10.58 -6.59 -3.86
C TRP A 99 11.77 -6.15 -4.69
N LYS A 100 11.88 -6.68 -5.90
CA LYS A 100 12.88 -6.27 -6.91
C LYS A 100 12.14 -5.85 -8.17
N ARG A 101 12.65 -4.87 -8.90
CA ARG A 101 12.00 -4.35 -10.13
C ARG A 101 11.67 -5.45 -11.17
N ASN A 102 12.49 -6.48 -11.25
CA ASN A 102 12.32 -7.63 -12.16
C ASN A 102 11.72 -8.85 -11.46
N ASN A 103 10.96 -8.67 -10.38
CA ASN A 103 10.39 -9.78 -9.64
C ASN A 103 9.39 -10.57 -10.53
N LYS A 104 9.69 -11.85 -10.74
CA LYS A 104 8.87 -12.78 -11.52
C LYS A 104 8.01 -13.70 -10.66
N GLU A 105 8.14 -13.65 -9.33
CA GLU A 105 7.43 -14.52 -8.38
C GLU A 105 5.92 -14.44 -8.61
N ASP A 106 5.33 -15.60 -8.90
CA ASP A 106 3.91 -15.68 -9.22
C ASP A 106 3.02 -15.48 -8.00
N GLU A 107 3.51 -15.85 -6.80
CA GLU A 107 2.81 -15.61 -5.54
C GLU A 107 2.67 -14.11 -5.22
N TYR A 108 3.72 -13.31 -5.43
CA TYR A 108 3.63 -11.85 -5.29
C TYR A 108 2.56 -11.25 -6.23
N LYS A 109 2.58 -11.64 -7.51
CA LYS A 109 1.58 -11.20 -8.49
C LYS A 109 0.18 -11.65 -8.12
N ARG A 110 0.03 -12.87 -7.59
CA ARG A 110 -1.23 -13.41 -7.11
C ARG A 110 -1.77 -12.56 -5.96
N ILE A 111 -0.96 -12.24 -4.95
CA ILE A 111 -1.34 -11.38 -3.83
C ILE A 111 -1.82 -10.03 -4.35
N ILE A 112 -1.04 -9.33 -5.19
CA ILE A 112 -1.44 -8.03 -5.75
C ILE A 112 -2.77 -8.10 -6.49
N ARG A 113 -3.00 -9.14 -7.30
CA ARG A 113 -4.23 -9.29 -8.07
C ARG A 113 -5.47 -9.34 -7.17
N MET A 114 -5.35 -9.79 -5.93
CA MET A 114 -6.46 -9.84 -4.96
C MET A 114 -6.94 -8.45 -4.54
N PHE A 115 -6.10 -7.42 -4.64
CA PHE A 115 -6.38 -6.04 -4.20
C PHE A 115 -6.72 -5.08 -5.34
N GLN A 116 -6.78 -5.53 -6.60
CA GLN A 116 -7.19 -4.66 -7.71
C GLN A 116 -8.62 -4.14 -7.48
N ASP A 117 -8.88 -2.89 -7.84
CA ASP A 117 -10.20 -2.25 -7.70
C ASP A 117 -11.17 -2.74 -8.79
N LYS A 118 -11.49 -4.04 -8.74
CA LYS A 118 -12.44 -4.75 -9.58
C LYS A 118 -13.34 -5.59 -8.69
N LYS A 119 -14.63 -5.65 -9.02
CA LYS A 119 -15.63 -6.43 -8.26
C LYS A 119 -15.26 -7.91 -8.06
N CYS A 120 -14.54 -8.51 -8.99
CA CYS A 120 -14.12 -9.92 -8.90
C CYS A 120 -12.92 -10.18 -7.98
N CYS A 121 -12.24 -9.14 -7.49
CA CYS A 121 -11.05 -9.27 -6.67
C CYS A 121 -11.43 -9.30 -5.18
N LEU A 122 -10.92 -10.31 -4.46
CA LEU A 122 -11.36 -10.68 -3.10
C LEU A 122 -11.24 -9.55 -2.07
N PHE A 123 -10.16 -8.78 -2.14
CA PHE A 123 -9.87 -7.67 -1.23
C PHE A 123 -9.92 -6.32 -1.94
N SER A 124 -10.67 -6.25 -3.03
CA SER A 124 -10.92 -5.00 -3.74
C SER A 124 -11.68 -4.00 -2.88
N LEU A 125 -11.54 -2.72 -3.23
CA LEU A 125 -12.38 -1.68 -2.66
C LEU A 125 -13.87 -1.95 -2.90
N HIS A 126 -14.26 -2.59 -4.02
CA HIS A 126 -15.64 -3.00 -4.26
C HIS A 126 -16.16 -3.94 -3.19
N GLN A 127 -15.42 -5.01 -2.88
CA GLN A 127 -15.84 -5.99 -1.87
C GLN A 127 -15.88 -5.39 -0.47
N ILE A 128 -14.88 -4.58 -0.12
CA ILE A 128 -14.81 -3.97 1.20
C ILE A 128 -15.86 -2.85 1.34
N GLY A 129 -15.99 -2.00 0.32
CA GLY A 129 -16.92 -0.87 0.29
C GLY A 129 -18.38 -1.28 0.17
N GLU A 130 -18.73 -2.27 -0.64
CA GLU A 130 -20.11 -2.78 -0.76
C GLU A 130 -20.55 -3.36 0.60
N ASN A 131 -19.71 -4.13 1.30
CA ASN A 131 -20.08 -4.67 2.60
C ASN A 131 -20.18 -3.61 3.73
N LEU A 132 -19.40 -2.51 3.66
CA LEU A 132 -19.38 -1.48 4.70
C LEU A 132 -20.37 -0.33 4.47
N ILE A 133 -20.53 0.14 3.23
CA ILE A 133 -21.38 1.29 2.90
C ILE A 133 -22.87 0.95 3.11
N TRP A 134 -23.28 -0.29 2.85
CA TRP A 134 -24.66 -0.73 3.04
C TRP A 134 -24.99 -1.21 4.47
N SER A 135 -24.00 -1.31 5.36
CA SER A 135 -24.22 -1.73 6.76
C SER A 135 -24.33 -0.56 7.75
N ILE A 136 -24.07 0.68 7.30
CA ILE A 136 -24.08 1.90 8.14
C ILE A 136 -25.26 2.83 7.77
N CYS A 137 -26.09 2.45 6.81
CA CYS A 137 -27.38 3.08 6.48
C CYS A 137 -28.52 2.10 6.73
#